data_AF-A0A523ZV76-F1
#
_entry.id   AF-A0A523ZV76-F1
#
_cell.length_a   1.000
_cell.length_b   1.000
_cell.length_c   1.000
_cell.angle_alpha   90.00
_cell.angle_beta   90.00
_cell.angle_gamma   90.00
#
_symmetry.space_group_name_H-M   'P 1'
#
loop_
_entity.id
_entity.type
_entity.pdbx_description
1 polymer ?
#
loop_
_entity_poly.entity_id
_entity_poly.type
_entity_poly.pdbx_seq_one_letter_code
_entity_poly.pdbx_strand_id
1 'polypeptide(L)'
;MNEVEELSRLDEKSLPPLKPILLDDLHQNVLKNLYLELGTGPVLYLLSPSYSVMSPTPNETINDFISNKENLLNYLKEYIAQNLAVYSVLLNVNSYFVEQNSCLVLARLRERDSGGRRFEIKFYTHSPRELLTNYRDKIYIGRDFIDLFHFKRKYLGVKEIIVSAKDQYEALLDKAEEKLNEPLEYKSFFQEIKESVSELRSESFAILQSLPPYLDFNKLRSKDLIEINAQYRTINHYLIELTDVVAEFENLLRFKKESNFVRYVTKYKKDLANAISFFNIRINGSLTDKIHNMRARH
;
A
#
# COMPACT_ATOMS: atom_id res chain seq x y z
N MET A 1 3.14 -17.06 -7.87
CA MET A 1 2.82 -15.64 -8.12
C MET A 1 2.62 -15.57 -9.61
N ASN A 2 1.39 -15.29 -10.05
CA ASN A 2 0.97 -15.52 -11.44
C ASN A 2 0.43 -14.23 -12.07
N GLU A 3 0.99 -13.07 -11.68
CA GLU A 3 0.51 -11.76 -12.11
C GLU A 3 0.57 -11.63 -13.63
N VAL A 4 1.59 -12.20 -14.29
CA VAL A 4 1.71 -12.20 -15.75
C VAL A 4 0.55 -12.95 -16.40
N GLU A 5 0.22 -14.15 -15.90
CA GLU A 5 -0.86 -14.97 -16.45
C GLU A 5 -2.23 -14.30 -16.24
N GLU A 6 -2.46 -13.71 -15.06
CA GLU A 6 -3.71 -13.03 -14.75
C GLU A 6 -3.88 -11.72 -15.54
N LEU A 7 -2.83 -10.90 -15.66
CA LEU A 7 -2.85 -9.69 -16.50
C LEU A 7 -3.00 -10.02 -17.99
N SER A 8 -2.44 -11.15 -18.45
CA SER A 8 -2.54 -11.58 -19.85
C SER A 8 -3.99 -11.82 -20.28
N ARG A 9 -4.86 -12.24 -19.35
CA ARG A 9 -6.29 -12.49 -19.59
C ARG A 9 -7.11 -11.22 -19.74
N LEU A 10 -6.59 -10.07 -19.30
CA LEU A 10 -7.30 -8.81 -19.42
C LEU A 10 -7.21 -8.27 -20.84
N ASP A 11 -8.35 -7.80 -21.34
CA ASP A 11 -8.41 -6.91 -22.49
C ASP A 11 -8.31 -5.47 -22.00
N GLU A 12 -7.30 -4.74 -22.47
CA GLU A 12 -7.10 -3.31 -22.18
C GLU A 12 -8.36 -2.50 -22.51
N LYS A 13 -9.06 -2.84 -23.61
CA LYS A 13 -10.27 -2.14 -24.04
C LYS A 13 -11.44 -2.31 -23.09
N SER A 14 -11.39 -3.32 -22.21
CA SER A 14 -12.40 -3.54 -21.17
C SER A 14 -12.17 -2.68 -19.92
N LEU A 15 -10.99 -2.07 -19.78
CA LEU A 15 -10.64 -1.26 -18.62
C LEU A 15 -11.32 0.12 -18.70
N PRO A 16 -11.74 0.68 -17.57
CA PRO A 16 -12.26 2.05 -17.53
C PRO A 16 -11.21 3.04 -18.04
N PRO A 17 -11.59 4.09 -18.78
CA PRO A 17 -10.62 5.09 -19.22
C PRO A 17 -9.98 5.80 -18.02
N LEU A 18 -8.68 6.08 -18.14
CA LEU A 18 -7.96 6.89 -17.17
C LEU A 18 -8.53 8.30 -17.17
N LYS A 19 -8.73 8.86 -15.97
CA LYS A 19 -9.13 10.25 -15.83
C LYS A 19 -7.88 11.12 -15.94
N PRO A 20 -7.93 12.25 -16.67
CA PRO A 20 -6.83 13.19 -16.65
C PRO A 20 -6.69 13.77 -15.24
N ILE A 21 -5.56 13.51 -14.59
CA ILE A 21 -5.20 14.02 -13.27
C ILE A 21 -3.91 14.80 -13.42
N LEU A 22 -3.89 16.03 -12.90
CA LEU A 22 -2.66 16.81 -12.80
C LEU A 22 -1.78 16.21 -11.69
N LEU A 23 -0.67 15.61 -12.08
CA LEU A 23 0.34 15.09 -11.17
C LEU A 23 1.37 16.19 -10.86
N ASP A 24 1.78 16.31 -9.59
CA ASP A 24 2.92 17.15 -9.21
C ASP A 24 4.26 16.56 -9.71
N ASP A 25 5.35 17.30 -9.53
CA ASP A 25 6.67 16.91 -10.01
C ASP A 25 7.14 15.57 -9.45
N LEU A 26 6.87 15.30 -8.16
CA LEU A 26 7.25 14.04 -7.52
C LEU A 26 6.54 12.86 -8.21
N HIS A 27 5.21 12.95 -8.38
CA HIS A 27 4.42 11.89 -8.99
C HIS A 27 4.74 11.72 -10.48
N GLN A 28 4.99 12.81 -11.22
CA GLN A 28 5.42 12.74 -12.62
C GLN A 28 6.78 12.06 -12.76
N ASN A 29 7.75 12.42 -11.90
CA ASN A 29 9.08 11.83 -11.92
C ASN A 29 9.05 10.36 -11.50
N VAL A 30 8.20 9.99 -10.53
CA VAL A 30 7.96 8.59 -10.18
C VAL A 30 7.33 7.84 -11.35
N LEU A 31 6.33 8.38 -12.03
CA LEU A 31 5.72 7.72 -13.20
C LEU A 31 6.75 7.41 -14.30
N LYS A 32 7.65 8.37 -14.57
CA LYS A 32 8.77 8.20 -15.52
C LYS A 32 9.76 7.13 -15.07
N ASN A 33 9.99 6.99 -13.77
CA ASN A 33 10.96 6.06 -13.17
C ASN A 33 10.28 4.89 -12.43
N LEU A 34 9.07 4.51 -12.82
CA LEU A 34 8.33 3.41 -12.21
C LEU A 34 8.72 2.09 -12.85
N TYR A 35 9.32 1.21 -12.05
CA TYR A 35 9.65 -0.17 -12.39
C TYR A 35 8.52 -1.08 -11.89
N LEU A 36 8.25 -2.15 -12.63
CA LEU A 36 7.24 -3.14 -12.25
C LEU A 36 7.92 -4.44 -11.84
N GLU A 37 7.48 -5.07 -10.75
CA GLU A 37 7.83 -6.45 -10.46
C GLU A 37 6.59 -7.34 -10.59
N LEU A 38 6.67 -8.30 -11.52
CA LEU A 38 5.57 -9.21 -11.86
C LEU A 38 6.03 -10.67 -11.72
N GLY A 39 5.19 -11.51 -11.15
CA GLY A 39 5.47 -12.95 -11.02
C GLY A 39 4.93 -13.75 -12.20
N THR A 40 5.68 -14.79 -12.57
CA THR A 40 5.18 -15.94 -13.36
C THR A 40 5.74 -17.21 -12.73
N GLY A 41 4.84 -18.05 -12.21
CA GLY A 41 5.18 -19.22 -11.41
C GLY A 41 6.02 -18.87 -10.16
N PRO A 42 7.23 -19.46 -10.02
CA PRO A 42 8.12 -19.19 -8.88
C PRO A 42 9.05 -17.98 -9.10
N VAL A 43 9.05 -17.38 -10.29
CA VAL A 43 10.01 -16.34 -10.68
C VAL A 43 9.35 -14.96 -10.59
N LEU A 44 10.10 -13.97 -10.09
CA LEU A 44 9.69 -12.57 -10.05
C LEU A 44 10.58 -11.76 -10.99
N TYR A 45 9.98 -11.16 -12.01
CA TYR A 45 10.66 -10.37 -13.02
C TYR A 45 10.59 -8.89 -12.71
N LEU A 46 11.74 -8.22 -12.72
CA LEU A 46 11.87 -6.77 -12.63
C LEU A 46 11.87 -6.18 -14.05
N LEU A 47 10.88 -5.34 -14.33
CA LEU A 47 10.75 -4.59 -15.57
C LEU A 47 11.20 -3.15 -15.37
N SER A 48 12.02 -2.66 -16.29
CA SER A 48 12.38 -1.24 -16.39
C SER A 48 11.16 -0.37 -16.75
N PRO A 49 11.27 0.97 -16.65
CA PRO A 49 10.19 1.86 -17.06
C PRO A 49 9.78 1.74 -18.53
N SER A 50 10.67 1.25 -19.38
CA SER A 50 10.46 0.93 -20.80
C SER A 50 10.20 -0.56 -21.04
N TYR A 51 9.80 -1.31 -20.00
CA TYR A 51 9.41 -2.72 -20.04
C TYR A 51 10.49 -3.73 -20.41
N SER A 52 11.76 -3.32 -20.55
CA SER A 52 12.87 -4.27 -20.67
C SER A 52 13.05 -5.05 -19.37
N VAL A 53 13.21 -6.37 -19.47
CA VAL A 53 13.45 -7.25 -18.31
C VAL A 53 14.87 -7.04 -17.79
N MET A 54 14.98 -6.61 -16.54
CA MET A 54 16.23 -6.29 -15.87
C MET A 54 16.80 -7.49 -15.10
N SER A 55 15.93 -8.31 -14.51
CA SER A 55 16.31 -9.50 -13.75
C SER A 55 15.08 -10.35 -13.42
N PRO A 56 15.18 -11.70 -13.42
CA PRO A 56 16.27 -12.50 -13.97
C PRO A 56 16.20 -12.54 -15.51
N THR A 57 16.97 -13.43 -16.15
CA THR A 57 16.91 -13.65 -17.61
C THR A 57 15.47 -13.94 -18.05
N PRO A 58 14.94 -13.22 -19.06
CA PRO A 58 13.57 -13.42 -19.54
C PRO A 58 13.36 -14.82 -20.11
N ASN A 59 12.14 -15.34 -19.94
CA ASN A 59 11.66 -16.54 -20.64
C ASN A 59 10.67 -16.15 -21.75
N GLU A 60 10.19 -17.12 -22.52
CA GLU A 60 9.21 -16.90 -23.59
C GLU A 60 7.93 -16.24 -23.07
N THR A 61 7.39 -16.74 -21.94
CA THR A 61 6.16 -16.21 -21.33
C THR A 61 6.22 -14.71 -21.05
N ILE A 62 7.28 -14.21 -20.41
CA ILE A 62 7.39 -12.78 -20.10
C ILE A 62 7.66 -11.94 -21.34
N ASN A 63 8.44 -12.44 -22.31
CA ASN A 63 8.71 -11.75 -23.57
C ASN A 63 7.44 -11.61 -24.41
N ASP A 64 6.66 -12.67 -24.52
CA ASP A 64 5.38 -12.67 -25.21
C ASP A 64 4.38 -11.73 -24.54
N PHE A 65 4.33 -11.74 -23.20
CA PHE A 65 3.48 -10.82 -22.46
C PHE A 65 3.84 -9.37 -22.73
N ILE A 66 5.11 -8.99 -22.59
CA ILE A 66 5.57 -7.61 -22.82
C ILE A 66 5.26 -7.16 -24.25
N SER A 67 5.55 -8.01 -25.24
CA SER A 67 5.37 -7.69 -26.66
C SER A 67 3.89 -7.51 -27.04
N ASN A 68 2.98 -8.24 -26.39
CA ASN A 68 1.56 -8.22 -26.73
C ASN A 68 0.71 -7.30 -25.82
N LYS A 69 1.24 -6.88 -24.67
CA LYS A 69 0.48 -6.16 -23.62
C LYS A 69 1.12 -4.82 -23.22
N GLU A 70 1.90 -4.20 -24.10
CA GLU A 70 2.54 -2.90 -23.83
C GLU A 70 1.53 -1.80 -23.42
N ASN A 71 0.40 -1.68 -24.12
CA ASN A 71 -0.62 -0.70 -23.76
C ASN A 71 -1.25 -0.96 -22.38
N LEU A 72 -1.48 -2.23 -22.04
CA LEU A 72 -1.95 -2.62 -20.70
C LEU A 72 -0.92 -2.23 -19.63
N LEU A 73 0.37 -2.39 -19.91
CA LEU A 73 1.45 -1.98 -19.01
C LEU A 73 1.53 -0.45 -18.88
N ASN A 74 1.28 0.30 -19.95
CA ASN A 74 1.19 1.76 -19.92
C ASN A 74 0.03 2.22 -19.05
N TYR A 75 -1.16 1.63 -19.30
CA TYR A 75 -2.35 1.85 -18.47
C TYR A 75 -2.05 1.56 -17.00
N LEU A 76 -1.43 0.42 -16.70
CA LEU A 76 -1.13 0.00 -15.33
C LEU A 76 -0.19 0.98 -14.62
N LYS A 77 0.90 1.43 -15.26
CA LYS A 77 1.84 2.40 -14.66
C LYS A 77 1.13 3.71 -14.33
N GLU A 78 0.34 4.23 -15.27
CA GLU A 78 -0.38 5.48 -15.06
C GLU A 78 -1.47 5.32 -13.98
N TYR A 79 -2.21 4.21 -14.00
CA TYR A 79 -3.21 3.88 -12.99
C TYR A 79 -2.61 3.80 -11.58
N ILE A 80 -1.44 3.17 -11.44
CA ILE A 80 -0.68 3.10 -10.17
C ILE A 80 -0.28 4.51 -9.72
N ALA A 81 0.29 5.32 -10.61
CA ALA A 81 0.70 6.69 -10.28
C ALA A 81 -0.50 7.56 -9.85
N GLN A 82 -1.64 7.45 -10.53
CA GLN A 82 -2.87 8.14 -10.16
C GLN A 82 -3.40 7.68 -8.79
N ASN A 83 -3.32 6.38 -8.48
CA ASN A 83 -3.70 5.87 -7.16
C ASN A 83 -2.77 6.37 -6.06
N LEU A 84 -1.46 6.39 -6.30
CA LEU A 84 -0.48 6.97 -5.37
C LEU A 84 -0.75 8.46 -5.11
N ALA A 85 -1.20 9.20 -6.13
CA ALA A 85 -1.52 10.62 -6.02
C ALA A 85 -2.83 10.91 -5.28
N VAL A 86 -3.86 10.08 -5.45
CA VAL A 86 -5.22 10.35 -4.95
C VAL A 86 -5.52 9.62 -3.65
N TYR A 87 -5.18 8.34 -3.57
CA TYR A 87 -5.59 7.43 -2.48
C TYR A 87 -4.41 6.94 -1.64
N SER A 88 -3.28 7.66 -1.68
CA SER A 88 -2.10 7.30 -0.92
C SER A 88 -1.38 8.53 -0.36
N VAL A 89 -0.49 8.28 0.59
CA VAL A 89 0.52 9.22 1.08
C VAL A 89 1.93 8.63 0.99
N LEU A 90 2.09 7.45 0.40
CA LEU A 90 3.36 6.72 0.42
C LEU A 90 4.50 7.54 -0.17
N LEU A 91 4.27 8.24 -1.28
CA LEU A 91 5.29 9.12 -1.87
C LEU A 91 5.51 10.37 -1.01
N ASN A 92 4.46 10.96 -0.43
CA ASN A 92 4.57 12.16 0.40
C ASN A 92 5.41 11.92 1.65
N VAL A 93 5.19 10.82 2.36
CA VAL A 93 5.89 10.53 3.63
C VAL A 93 7.24 9.85 3.45
N ASN A 94 7.56 9.42 2.24
CA ASN A 94 8.85 8.82 1.89
C ASN A 94 9.61 9.62 0.82
N SER A 95 9.20 10.86 0.54
CA SER A 95 9.75 11.69 -0.55
C SER A 95 11.26 11.83 -0.46
N TYR A 96 11.78 12.05 0.75
CA TYR A 96 13.21 12.12 1.02
C TYR A 96 14.00 10.94 0.41
N PHE A 97 13.56 9.70 0.67
CA PHE A 97 14.23 8.51 0.14
C PHE A 97 14.00 8.33 -1.36
N VAL A 98 12.79 8.66 -1.84
CA VAL A 98 12.41 8.52 -3.24
C VAL A 98 13.21 9.50 -4.11
N GLU A 99 13.30 10.77 -3.72
CA GLU A 99 14.03 11.81 -4.43
C GLU A 99 15.55 11.55 -4.42
N GLN A 100 16.11 11.12 -3.28
CA GLN A 100 17.52 10.72 -3.19
C GLN A 100 17.86 9.57 -4.16
N ASN A 101 16.90 8.70 -4.42
CA ASN A 101 17.02 7.59 -5.36
C ASN A 101 16.54 7.96 -6.78
N SER A 102 16.60 9.25 -7.15
CA SER A 102 16.22 9.76 -8.48
C SER A 102 14.79 9.42 -8.88
N CYS A 103 13.88 9.43 -7.90
CA CYS A 103 12.48 9.05 -8.04
C CYS A 103 12.24 7.62 -8.53
N LEU A 104 13.24 6.73 -8.41
CA LEU A 104 13.08 5.32 -8.74
C LEU A 104 12.15 4.64 -7.74
N VAL A 105 11.04 4.11 -8.24
CA VAL A 105 10.07 3.33 -7.46
C VAL A 105 9.85 1.99 -8.13
N LEU A 106 9.86 0.94 -7.31
CA LEU A 106 9.57 -0.44 -7.68
C LEU A 106 8.16 -0.77 -7.18
N ALA A 107 7.25 -1.10 -8.09
CA ALA A 107 5.91 -1.56 -7.77
C ALA A 107 5.83 -3.07 -7.93
N ARG A 108 5.85 -3.81 -6.81
CA ARG A 108 5.69 -5.26 -6.80
C ARG A 108 4.23 -5.64 -6.66
N LEU A 109 3.66 -6.15 -7.73
CA LEU A 109 2.27 -6.56 -7.77
C LEU A 109 2.11 -7.93 -7.12
N ARG A 110 0.98 -8.11 -6.44
CA ARG A 110 0.47 -9.38 -5.94
C ARG A 110 -1.01 -9.46 -6.23
N GLU A 111 -1.37 -10.43 -7.05
CA GLU A 111 -2.77 -10.69 -7.39
C GLU A 111 -3.53 -11.21 -6.15
N ARG A 112 -4.80 -10.80 -5.99
CA ARG A 112 -5.63 -11.14 -4.81
C ARG A 112 -6.81 -12.07 -5.16
N ASP A 113 -6.53 -13.16 -5.87
CA ASP A 113 -7.47 -14.21 -6.29
C ASP A 113 -8.74 -13.64 -6.94
N SER A 114 -8.53 -12.72 -7.86
CA SER A 114 -9.55 -11.86 -8.47
C SER A 114 -9.58 -11.92 -9.99
N GLY A 115 -8.81 -12.82 -10.60
CA GLY A 115 -8.69 -12.94 -12.05
C GLY A 115 -7.96 -11.76 -12.68
N GLY A 116 -6.98 -11.18 -11.98
CA GLY A 116 -6.21 -10.02 -12.46
C GLY A 116 -6.89 -8.67 -12.24
N ARG A 117 -7.99 -8.61 -11.49
CA ARG A 117 -8.73 -7.36 -11.25
C ARG A 117 -8.14 -6.52 -10.11
N ARG A 118 -7.76 -7.16 -9.00
CA ARG A 118 -7.37 -6.52 -7.74
C ARG A 118 -5.95 -6.93 -7.37
N PHE A 119 -5.17 -5.94 -6.97
CA PHE A 119 -3.77 -6.14 -6.59
C PHE A 119 -3.48 -5.49 -5.24
N GLU A 120 -2.69 -6.19 -4.42
CA GLU A 120 -1.82 -5.55 -3.44
C GLU A 120 -0.52 -5.16 -4.16
N ILE A 121 -0.04 -3.95 -3.93
CA ILE A 121 1.22 -3.48 -4.50
C ILE A 121 2.14 -3.11 -3.36
N LYS A 122 3.31 -3.76 -3.30
CA LYS A 122 4.39 -3.39 -2.39
C LYS A 122 5.34 -2.46 -3.11
N PHE A 123 5.57 -1.30 -2.52
CA PHE A 123 6.43 -0.28 -3.08
C PHE A 123 7.78 -0.27 -2.40
N TYR A 124 8.81 -0.09 -3.22
CA TYR A 124 10.17 0.09 -2.77
C TYR A 124 10.85 1.21 -3.54
N THR A 125 11.92 1.75 -2.98
CA THR A 125 12.86 2.63 -3.70
C THR A 125 14.28 2.07 -3.56
N HIS A 126 15.15 2.36 -4.51
CA HIS A 126 16.53 1.84 -4.53
C HIS A 126 17.43 2.81 -5.28
N SER A 127 18.69 2.91 -4.85
CA SER A 127 19.75 3.59 -5.61
C SER A 127 19.82 3.01 -7.04
N PRO A 128 19.67 3.83 -8.10
CA PRO A 128 19.74 3.35 -9.49
C PRO A 128 21.08 2.66 -9.82
N ARG A 129 22.18 3.11 -9.19
CA ARG A 129 23.53 2.58 -9.43
C ARG A 129 23.72 1.15 -8.93
N GLU A 130 22.94 0.77 -7.93
CA GLU A 130 23.10 -0.50 -7.21
C GLU A 130 21.93 -1.45 -7.44
N LEU A 131 20.94 -1.06 -8.26
CA LEU A 131 19.70 -1.81 -8.44
C LEU A 131 19.95 -3.27 -8.87
N LEU A 132 20.93 -3.50 -9.73
CA LEU A 132 21.27 -4.83 -10.24
C LEU A 132 22.28 -5.58 -9.37
N THR A 133 23.15 -4.88 -8.65
CA THR A 133 24.24 -5.48 -7.87
C THR A 133 23.81 -5.80 -6.44
N ASN A 134 23.04 -4.92 -5.81
CA ASN A 134 22.62 -5.00 -4.41
C ASN A 134 21.09 -4.98 -4.26
N TYR A 135 20.36 -5.60 -5.19
CA TYR A 135 18.89 -5.56 -5.29
C TYR A 135 18.10 -5.82 -3.97
N ARG A 136 18.72 -6.52 -3.01
CA ARG A 136 18.12 -6.83 -1.70
C ARG A 136 18.08 -5.61 -0.76
N ASP A 137 18.87 -4.58 -1.03
CA ASP A 137 19.02 -3.40 -0.18
C ASP A 137 17.97 -2.31 -0.46
N LYS A 138 16.98 -2.62 -1.33
CA LYS A 138 15.83 -1.75 -1.56
C LYS A 138 15.14 -1.37 -0.25
N ILE A 139 14.78 -0.09 -0.17
CA ILE A 139 14.05 0.48 0.94
C ILE A 139 12.57 0.23 0.70
N TYR A 140 11.92 -0.44 1.64
CA TYR A 140 10.46 -0.60 1.61
C TYR A 140 9.78 0.71 2.01
N ILE A 141 8.92 1.24 1.14
CA ILE A 141 8.22 2.50 1.41
C ILE A 141 6.78 2.30 1.86
N GLY A 142 6.16 1.17 1.51
CA GLY A 142 4.83 0.78 2.00
C GLY A 142 4.07 -0.08 0.99
N ARG A 143 2.77 -0.29 1.24
CA ARG A 143 1.87 -0.98 0.31
C ARG A 143 0.58 -0.21 0.05
N ASP A 144 -0.02 -0.46 -1.11
CA ASP A 144 -1.33 0.05 -1.48
C ASP A 144 -2.16 -1.02 -2.20
N PHE A 145 -3.46 -0.76 -2.38
CA PHE A 145 -4.41 -1.69 -2.99
C PHE A 145 -5.14 -1.03 -4.15
N ILE A 146 -5.23 -1.73 -5.27
CA ILE A 146 -5.94 -1.24 -6.45
C ILE A 146 -6.97 -2.24 -6.97
N ASP A 147 -8.04 -1.73 -7.59
CA ASP A 147 -9.02 -2.49 -8.38
C ASP A 147 -9.07 -1.85 -9.76
N LEU A 148 -8.53 -2.52 -10.78
CA LEU A 148 -8.35 -1.95 -12.12
C LEU A 148 -9.67 -1.48 -12.76
N PHE A 149 -10.82 -1.99 -12.28
CA PHE A 149 -12.15 -1.62 -12.78
C PHE A 149 -12.83 -0.54 -11.92
N HIS A 150 -12.31 -0.22 -10.74
CA HIS A 150 -12.90 0.72 -9.80
C HIS A 150 -11.86 1.66 -9.20
N PHE A 151 -11.61 2.79 -9.89
CA PHE A 151 -10.71 3.82 -9.38
C PHE A 151 -11.22 4.46 -8.09
N LYS A 152 -12.53 4.73 -7.99
CA LYS A 152 -13.12 5.32 -6.78
C LYS A 152 -13.23 4.26 -5.69
N ARG A 153 -12.49 4.43 -4.60
CA ARG A 153 -12.47 3.48 -3.48
C ARG A 153 -13.62 3.74 -2.51
N LYS A 154 -14.33 2.68 -2.11
CA LYS A 154 -15.32 2.77 -1.02
C LYS A 154 -14.59 3.13 0.27
N TYR A 155 -15.17 4.02 1.07
CA TYR A 155 -14.59 4.48 2.33
C TYR A 155 -13.13 4.95 2.19
N LEU A 156 -12.78 5.51 1.02
CA LEU A 156 -11.42 5.95 0.67
C LEU A 156 -10.35 4.82 0.67
N GLY A 157 -10.75 3.55 0.72
CA GLY A 157 -9.85 2.39 0.76
C GLY A 157 -9.42 1.96 2.17
N VAL A 158 -10.06 2.51 3.22
CA VAL A 158 -9.72 2.18 4.61
C VAL A 158 -9.93 0.70 4.91
N LYS A 159 -10.98 0.08 4.36
CA LYS A 159 -11.28 -1.34 4.61
C LYS A 159 -10.10 -2.24 4.24
N GLU A 160 -9.48 -1.99 3.09
CA GLU A 160 -8.35 -2.75 2.57
C GLU A 160 -7.11 -2.62 3.48
N ILE A 161 -6.88 -1.42 4.03
CA ILE A 161 -5.80 -1.17 5.00
C ILE A 161 -6.02 -2.00 6.27
N ILE A 162 -7.23 -1.98 6.84
CA ILE A 162 -7.56 -2.71 8.07
C ILE A 162 -7.48 -4.23 7.87
N VAL A 163 -8.00 -4.74 6.74
CA VAL A 163 -7.85 -6.16 6.38
C VAL A 163 -6.37 -6.52 6.27
N SER A 164 -5.58 -5.69 5.59
CA SER A 164 -4.15 -5.94 5.43
C SER A 164 -3.40 -5.92 6.76
N ALA A 165 -3.75 -5.06 7.72
CA ALA A 165 -3.13 -5.06 9.03
C ALA A 165 -3.28 -6.43 9.72
N LYS A 166 -4.48 -7.02 9.66
CA LYS A 166 -4.73 -8.37 10.17
C LYS A 166 -3.95 -9.45 9.41
N ASP A 167 -4.05 -9.46 8.09
CA ASP A 167 -3.39 -10.48 7.26
C ASP A 167 -1.85 -10.44 7.46
N GLN A 168 -1.30 -9.24 7.66
CA GLN A 168 0.12 -9.06 7.96
C GLN A 168 0.51 -9.58 9.35
N TYR A 169 -0.33 -9.38 10.36
CA TYR A 169 -0.10 -9.93 11.69
C TYR A 169 -0.11 -11.47 11.66
N GLU A 170 -1.04 -12.08 10.93
CA GLU A 170 -1.07 -13.55 10.76
C GLU A 170 0.21 -14.04 10.09
N ALA A 171 0.64 -13.40 8.99
CA ALA A 171 1.91 -13.72 8.35
C ALA A 171 3.14 -13.45 9.25
N LEU A 172 3.04 -12.52 10.20
CA LEU A 172 4.10 -12.24 11.17
C LEU A 172 4.26 -13.40 12.16
N LEU A 173 3.15 -14.02 12.58
CA LEU A 173 3.17 -15.22 13.45
C LEU A 173 3.85 -16.40 12.74
N ASP A 174 3.47 -16.69 11.50
CA ASP A 174 4.12 -17.76 10.72
C ASP A 174 5.63 -17.53 10.61
N LYS A 175 6.03 -16.27 10.38
CA LYS A 175 7.46 -15.91 10.29
C LYS A 175 8.16 -15.94 11.64
N ALA A 176 7.45 -15.74 12.75
CA ALA A 176 8.01 -15.83 14.09
C ALA A 176 8.41 -17.27 14.38
N GLU A 177 7.53 -18.23 14.10
CA GLU A 177 7.81 -19.67 14.25
C GLU A 177 9.00 -20.13 13.41
N GLU A 178 9.17 -19.59 12.21
CA GLU A 178 10.28 -19.94 11.31
C GLU A 178 11.63 -19.27 11.66
N LYS A 179 11.63 -18.09 12.31
CA LYS A 179 12.80 -17.19 12.34
C LYS A 179 13.27 -16.77 13.72
N LEU A 180 12.43 -16.86 14.75
CA LEU A 180 12.85 -16.58 16.13
C LEU A 180 13.47 -17.82 16.74
N ASN A 181 14.52 -17.61 17.54
CA ASN A 181 15.14 -18.71 18.28
C ASN A 181 14.23 -19.21 19.40
N GLU A 182 13.60 -18.28 20.14
CA GLU A 182 12.71 -18.59 21.26
C GLU A 182 11.39 -17.81 21.16
N PRO A 183 10.44 -18.22 20.28
CA PRO A 183 9.20 -17.48 20.05
C PRO A 183 8.34 -17.27 21.31
N LEU A 184 8.40 -18.21 22.26
CA LEU A 184 7.60 -18.20 23.48
C LEU A 184 7.95 -17.02 24.41
N GLU A 185 9.18 -16.50 24.36
CA GLU A 185 9.59 -15.33 25.15
C GLU A 185 8.79 -14.08 24.78
N TYR A 186 8.27 -14.02 23.56
CA TYR A 186 7.56 -12.86 23.01
C TYR A 186 6.04 -13.06 22.99
N LYS A 187 5.54 -14.11 23.64
CA LYS A 187 4.11 -14.49 23.62
C LYS A 187 3.19 -13.34 24.08
N SER A 188 3.60 -12.55 25.06
CA SER A 188 2.83 -11.40 25.53
C SER A 188 2.62 -10.35 24.43
N PHE A 189 3.67 -9.98 23.70
CA PHE A 189 3.58 -9.03 22.58
C PHE A 189 2.72 -9.57 21.45
N PHE A 190 2.85 -10.85 21.09
CA PHE A 190 1.97 -11.44 20.09
C PHE A 190 0.51 -11.42 20.54
N GLN A 191 0.22 -11.75 21.80
CA GLN A 191 -1.13 -11.70 22.34
C GLN A 191 -1.70 -10.27 22.33
N GLU A 192 -0.93 -9.29 22.78
CA GLU A 192 -1.33 -7.88 22.80
C GLU A 192 -1.59 -7.33 21.39
N ILE A 193 -0.67 -7.56 20.45
CA ILE A 193 -0.85 -7.17 19.04
C ILE A 193 -2.10 -7.84 18.46
N LYS A 194 -2.36 -9.12 18.77
CA LYS A 194 -3.56 -9.83 18.32
C LYS A 194 -4.84 -9.15 18.81
N GLU A 195 -4.87 -8.77 20.07
CA GLU A 195 -6.01 -8.08 20.69
C GLU A 195 -6.22 -6.72 20.02
N SER A 196 -5.18 -5.89 19.91
CA SER A 196 -5.26 -4.58 19.25
C SER A 196 -5.67 -4.66 17.77
N VAL A 197 -5.15 -5.64 17.01
CA VAL A 197 -5.56 -5.86 15.61
C VAL A 197 -7.03 -6.30 15.52
N SER A 198 -7.48 -7.13 16.46
CA SER A 198 -8.86 -7.63 16.47
C SER A 198 -9.84 -6.51 16.79
N GLU A 199 -9.53 -5.68 17.79
CA GLU A 199 -10.30 -4.50 18.18
C GLU A 199 -10.32 -3.45 17.06
N LEU A 200 -9.15 -3.09 16.52
CA LEU A 200 -9.04 -2.21 15.36
C LEU A 200 -9.98 -2.67 14.24
N ARG A 201 -9.99 -3.98 13.94
CA ARG A 201 -10.83 -4.52 12.87
C ARG A 201 -12.32 -4.47 13.19
N SER A 202 -12.74 -4.92 14.37
CA SER A 202 -14.16 -4.96 14.74
C SER A 202 -14.75 -3.55 14.77
N GLU A 203 -14.08 -2.63 15.46
CA GLU A 203 -14.55 -1.26 15.65
C GLU A 203 -14.50 -0.48 14.33
N SER A 204 -13.42 -0.61 13.56
CA SER A 204 -13.36 0.03 12.23
C SER A 204 -14.47 -0.47 11.31
N PHE A 205 -14.81 -1.77 11.34
CA PHE A 205 -15.86 -2.28 10.46
C PHE A 205 -17.24 -1.81 10.88
N ALA A 206 -17.52 -1.72 12.18
CA ALA A 206 -18.76 -1.13 12.69
C ALA A 206 -18.88 0.34 12.28
N ILE A 207 -17.79 1.11 12.40
CA ILE A 207 -17.71 2.50 11.94
C ILE A 207 -17.95 2.59 10.43
N LEU A 208 -17.23 1.81 9.61
CA LEU A 208 -17.38 1.86 8.16
C LEU A 208 -18.80 1.50 7.70
N GLN A 209 -19.51 0.62 8.41
CA GLN A 209 -20.90 0.27 8.09
C GLN A 209 -21.88 1.43 8.36
N SER A 210 -21.58 2.33 9.30
CA SER A 210 -22.41 3.51 9.57
C SER A 210 -22.13 4.67 8.61
N LEU A 211 -20.96 4.68 7.95
CA LEU A 211 -20.56 5.71 7.01
C LEU A 211 -21.13 5.48 5.60
N PRO A 212 -21.34 6.54 4.81
CA PRO A 212 -21.61 6.38 3.38
C PRO A 212 -20.38 5.79 2.65
N PRO A 213 -20.57 4.84 1.72
CA PRO A 213 -19.45 4.23 0.99
C PRO A 213 -18.67 5.23 0.13
N TYR A 214 -19.30 6.33 -0.26
CA TYR A 214 -18.64 7.42 -0.97
C TYR A 214 -19.08 8.75 -0.38
N LEU A 215 -18.11 9.63 -0.16
CA LEU A 215 -18.39 11.00 0.27
C LEU A 215 -18.79 11.84 -0.95
N ASP A 216 -19.98 12.45 -0.87
CA ASP A 216 -20.47 13.45 -1.81
C ASP A 216 -20.60 14.78 -1.06
N PHE A 217 -19.54 15.59 -1.13
CA PHE A 217 -19.44 16.86 -0.41
C PHE A 217 -20.54 17.86 -0.78
N ASN A 218 -21.20 17.69 -1.94
CA ASN A 218 -22.29 18.56 -2.35
C ASN A 218 -23.61 18.24 -1.64
N LYS A 219 -23.75 17.03 -1.07
CA LYS A 219 -24.96 16.56 -0.40
C LYS A 219 -24.82 16.48 1.12
N LEU A 220 -23.60 16.41 1.63
CA LEU A 220 -23.35 16.28 3.06
C LEU A 220 -23.57 17.62 3.79
N ARG A 221 -24.28 17.58 4.91
CA ARG A 221 -24.42 18.75 5.80
C ARG A 221 -23.15 18.90 6.65
N SER A 222 -22.88 20.10 7.14
CA SER A 222 -21.71 20.37 7.98
C SER A 222 -21.65 19.47 9.22
N LYS A 223 -22.80 19.21 9.86
CA LYS A 223 -22.89 18.29 11.00
C LYS A 223 -22.48 16.86 10.63
N ASP A 224 -22.95 16.37 9.48
CA ASP A 224 -22.62 15.02 9.01
C ASP A 224 -21.11 14.91 8.72
N LEU A 225 -20.48 15.94 8.14
CA LEU A 225 -19.04 15.95 7.90
C LEU A 225 -18.20 15.96 9.18
N ILE A 226 -18.62 16.71 10.20
CA ILE A 226 -17.96 16.73 11.51
C ILE A 226 -18.03 15.33 12.15
N GLU A 227 -19.19 14.69 12.08
CA GLU A 227 -19.39 13.33 12.60
C GLU A 227 -18.54 12.31 11.84
N ILE A 228 -18.57 12.32 10.51
CA ILE A 228 -17.73 11.45 9.66
C ILE A 228 -16.23 11.66 10.00
N ASN A 229 -15.79 12.90 10.18
CA ASN A 229 -14.40 13.19 10.55
C ASN A 229 -14.05 12.64 11.94
N ALA A 230 -14.97 12.74 12.91
CA ALA A 230 -14.80 12.13 14.23
C ALA A 230 -14.69 10.60 14.14
N GLN A 231 -15.56 9.95 13.37
CA GLN A 231 -15.54 8.50 13.15
C GLN A 231 -14.22 8.01 12.55
N TYR A 232 -13.68 8.70 11.54
CA TYR A 232 -12.35 8.37 11.00
C TYR A 232 -11.22 8.62 12.00
N ARG A 233 -11.31 9.65 12.87
CA ARG A 233 -10.32 9.84 13.94
C ARG A 233 -10.32 8.69 14.94
N THR A 234 -11.49 8.14 15.28
CA THR A 234 -11.59 6.96 16.16
C THR A 234 -10.82 5.77 15.58
N ILE A 235 -10.97 5.48 14.28
CA ILE A 235 -10.18 4.43 13.61
C ILE A 235 -8.68 4.73 13.71
N ASN A 236 -8.29 5.99 13.52
CA ASN A 236 -6.89 6.41 13.62
C ASN A 236 -6.31 6.22 15.02
N HIS A 237 -7.09 6.38 16.09
CA HIS A 237 -6.63 6.14 17.46
C HIS A 237 -6.26 4.65 17.66
N TYR A 238 -7.09 3.72 17.20
CA TYR A 238 -6.77 2.29 17.25
C TYR A 238 -5.50 1.95 16.44
N LEU A 239 -5.27 2.62 15.31
CA LEU A 239 -4.03 2.45 14.55
C LEU A 239 -2.80 2.95 15.31
N ILE A 240 -2.92 4.06 16.05
CA ILE A 240 -1.84 4.62 16.88
C ILE A 240 -1.50 3.64 18.01
N GLU A 241 -2.50 3.19 18.76
CA GLU A 241 -2.32 2.22 19.86
C GLU A 241 -1.61 0.95 19.38
N LEU A 242 -2.09 0.37 18.27
CA LEU A 242 -1.44 -0.80 17.66
C LEU A 242 0.02 -0.50 17.22
N THR A 243 0.28 0.69 16.68
CA THR A 243 1.62 1.09 16.23
C THR A 243 2.60 1.21 17.40
N ASP A 244 2.13 1.72 18.54
CA ASP A 244 2.94 1.89 19.74
C ASP A 244 3.37 0.52 20.30
N VAL A 245 2.44 -0.43 20.43
CA VAL A 245 2.75 -1.82 20.85
C VAL A 245 3.76 -2.48 19.91
N VAL A 246 3.57 -2.32 18.59
CA VAL A 246 4.49 -2.87 17.58
C VAL A 246 5.86 -2.20 17.65
N ALA A 247 5.93 -0.91 17.96
CA ALA A 247 7.18 -0.17 18.12
C ALA A 247 7.97 -0.66 19.35
N GLU A 248 7.29 -0.89 20.47
CA GLU A 248 7.88 -1.48 21.66
C GLU A 248 8.42 -2.88 21.39
N PHE A 249 7.64 -3.71 20.70
CA PHE A 249 8.06 -5.05 20.30
C PHE A 249 9.31 -5.02 19.41
N GLU A 250 9.34 -4.14 18.40
CA GLU A 250 10.51 -3.98 17.54
C GLU A 250 11.76 -3.57 18.33
N ASN A 251 11.63 -2.65 19.28
CA ASN A 251 12.75 -2.20 20.12
C ASN A 251 13.31 -3.36 20.95
N LEU A 252 12.45 -4.18 21.54
CA LEU A 252 12.88 -5.38 22.27
C LEU A 252 13.62 -6.36 21.37
N LEU A 253 13.10 -6.64 20.17
CA LEU A 253 13.76 -7.54 19.20
C LEU A 253 15.13 -7.01 18.78
N ARG A 254 15.28 -5.68 18.61
CA ARG A 254 16.58 -5.05 18.32
C ARG A 254 17.54 -5.20 19.50
N PHE A 255 17.07 -4.98 20.72
CA PHE A 255 17.86 -5.14 21.94
C PHE A 255 18.35 -6.59 22.10
N LYS A 256 17.47 -7.57 21.86
CA LYS A 256 17.81 -9.00 21.87
C LYS A 256 18.50 -9.50 20.59
N LYS A 257 18.80 -8.62 19.63
CA LYS A 257 19.52 -8.91 18.37
C LYS A 257 18.86 -9.97 17.48
N GLU A 258 17.52 -10.05 17.47
CA GLU A 258 16.71 -10.95 16.63
C GLU A 258 16.68 -10.53 15.15
N SER A 259 17.87 -10.41 14.54
CA SER A 259 18.08 -9.77 13.23
C SER A 259 17.36 -10.48 12.08
N ASN A 260 17.12 -11.78 12.21
CA ASN A 260 16.43 -12.59 11.20
C ASN A 260 14.92 -12.33 11.14
N PHE A 261 14.33 -11.85 12.24
CA PHE A 261 12.90 -11.63 12.39
C PHE A 261 12.52 -10.14 12.43
N VAL A 262 13.32 -9.29 13.08
CA VAL A 262 12.98 -7.88 13.31
C VAL A 262 12.56 -7.12 12.05
N ARG A 263 13.14 -7.45 10.89
CA ARG A 263 12.79 -6.84 9.60
C ARG A 263 11.31 -7.00 9.19
N TYR A 264 10.65 -8.06 9.66
CA TYR A 264 9.23 -8.29 9.38
C TYR A 264 8.38 -7.35 10.25
N VAL A 265 8.72 -7.20 11.53
CA VAL A 265 8.09 -6.23 12.45
C VAL A 265 8.33 -4.80 11.96
N THR A 266 9.55 -4.46 11.52
CA THR A 266 9.84 -3.13 10.95
C THR A 266 8.94 -2.80 9.76
N LYS A 267 8.71 -3.76 8.85
CA LYS A 267 7.81 -3.56 7.69
C LYS A 267 6.37 -3.40 8.12
N TYR A 268 5.91 -4.22 9.06
CA TYR A 268 4.56 -4.13 9.60
C TYR A 268 4.32 -2.76 10.27
N LYS A 269 5.25 -2.33 11.14
CA LYS A 269 5.23 -0.99 11.75
C LYS A 269 5.21 0.14 10.72
N LYS A 270 6.01 0.02 9.66
CA LYS A 270 6.06 1.01 8.57
C LYS A 270 4.70 1.16 7.88
N ASP A 271 4.01 0.05 7.63
CA ASP A 271 2.67 0.08 7.01
C ASP A 271 1.62 0.70 7.94
N LEU A 272 1.67 0.42 9.25
CA LEU A 272 0.78 1.06 10.23
C LEU A 272 1.04 2.58 10.32
N ALA A 273 2.30 3.00 10.37
CA ALA A 273 2.66 4.42 10.37
C ALA A 273 2.22 5.15 9.08
N ASN A 274 2.33 4.47 7.93
CA ASN A 274 1.81 4.98 6.66
C ASN A 274 0.28 5.10 6.68
N ALA A 275 -0.42 4.13 7.29
CA ALA A 275 -1.87 4.20 7.47
C ALA A 275 -2.27 5.41 8.35
N ILE A 276 -1.62 5.61 9.49
CA ILE A 276 -1.85 6.79 10.35
C ILE A 276 -1.64 8.09 9.55
N SER A 277 -0.57 8.15 8.76
CA SER A 277 -0.29 9.31 7.91
C SER A 277 -1.36 9.52 6.84
N PHE A 278 -1.90 8.43 6.26
CA PHE A 278 -2.99 8.48 5.31
C PHE A 278 -4.26 9.06 5.94
N PHE A 279 -4.60 8.61 7.15
CA PHE A 279 -5.71 9.18 7.92
C PHE A 279 -5.49 10.67 8.18
N ASN A 280 -4.35 11.04 8.74
CA ASN A 280 -4.06 12.43 9.11
C ASN A 280 -4.08 13.38 7.90
N ILE A 281 -3.48 12.99 6.78
CA ILE A 281 -3.29 13.87 5.62
C ILE A 281 -4.49 13.80 4.67
N ARG A 282 -4.87 12.59 4.22
CA ARG A 282 -5.82 12.42 3.11
C ARG A 282 -7.26 12.33 3.58
N ILE A 283 -7.51 11.80 4.78
CA ILE A 283 -8.87 11.68 5.31
C ILE A 283 -9.19 12.87 6.20
N ASN A 284 -8.66 12.87 7.42
CA ASN A 284 -8.98 13.85 8.43
C ASN A 284 -8.52 15.26 8.04
N GLY A 285 -7.33 15.40 7.44
CA GLY A 285 -6.83 16.67 6.90
C GLY A 285 -7.76 17.25 5.84
N SER A 286 -8.09 16.48 4.81
CA SER A 286 -9.05 16.89 3.76
C SER A 286 -10.43 17.21 4.31
N LEU A 287 -10.95 16.40 5.24
CA LEU A 287 -12.26 16.65 5.86
C LEU A 287 -12.25 17.94 6.68
N THR A 288 -11.17 18.18 7.42
CA THR A 288 -11.01 19.37 8.26
C THR A 288 -10.93 20.64 7.42
N ASP A 289 -10.14 20.63 6.33
CA ASP A 289 -10.11 21.72 5.35
C ASP A 289 -11.51 22.00 4.77
N LYS A 290 -12.25 20.95 4.40
CA LYS A 290 -13.63 21.11 3.92
C LYS A 290 -14.55 21.69 4.98
N ILE A 291 -14.48 21.21 6.23
CA ILE A 291 -15.30 21.72 7.33
C ILE A 291 -15.04 23.21 7.55
N HIS A 292 -13.78 23.65 7.58
CA HIS A 292 -13.43 25.05 7.79
C HIS A 292 -13.86 25.96 6.62
N ASN A 293 -13.90 25.43 5.40
CA ASN A 293 -14.32 26.16 4.21
C ASN A 293 -15.85 26.13 3.98
N MET A 294 -16.62 25.36 4.76
CA MET A 294 -18.08 25.44 4.72
C MET A 294 -18.55 26.70 5.41
N ARG A 295 -19.19 27.60 4.66
CA ARG A 295 -19.91 28.73 5.26
C ARG A 295 -20.89 28.19 6.30
N ALA A 296 -20.83 28.71 7.53
CA ALA A 296 -21.84 28.48 8.53
C ALA A 296 -23.18 28.96 7.94
N ARG A 297 -24.02 28.01 7.50
CA ARG A 297 -25.42 28.30 7.22
C ARG A 297 -26.06 28.42 8.60
N HIS A 298 -26.02 29.63 9.16
CA HIS A 298 -26.82 30.04 10.31
C HIS A 298 -28.29 30.03 9.91
#